data_AF-A0AAU3VJE8-F1
#
_entry.id   AF-A0AAU3VJE8-F1
#
_cell.length_a   1.000
_cell.length_b   1.000
_cell.length_c   1.000
_cell.angle_alpha   90.00
_cell.angle_beta   90.00
_cell.angle_gamma   90.00
#
_symmetry.space_group_name_H-M   'P 1'
#
loop_
_entity.id
_entity.type
_entity.pdbx_description
1 polymer ?
#
loop_
_entity_poly.entity_id
_entity_poly.type
_entity_poly.pdbx_seq_one_letter_code
_entity_poly.pdbx_strand_id
1 'polypeptide(L)'
;MTFQRTKTWKESTDPAHFGPLRQFTLAHSNRPNHTVQTRAPHQFVHWRNQNARHPGVLAAQRRERARVRSEKGIRWGGRPLNPAV
;
A
#
# COMPACT_ATOMS: atom_id res chain seq x y z
N MET A 1 -22.10 -15.59 -0.77
CA MET A 1 -21.24 -14.39 -0.89
C MET A 1 -19.89 -14.81 -1.44
N THR A 2 -19.63 -14.62 -2.73
CA THR A 2 -18.38 -15.06 -3.39
C THR A 2 -17.34 -13.93 -3.36
N PHE A 3 -16.22 -14.15 -2.70
CA PHE A 3 -15.08 -13.21 -2.69
C PHE A 3 -14.35 -13.33 -4.03
N GLN A 4 -14.41 -12.30 -4.87
CA GLN A 4 -13.65 -12.26 -6.12
C GLN A 4 -12.15 -12.21 -5.81
N ARG A 5 -11.37 -13.07 -6.47
CA ARG A 5 -9.91 -13.15 -6.33
C ARG A 5 -9.32 -11.92 -6.99
N THR A 6 -8.98 -10.92 -6.19
CA THR A 6 -8.40 -9.67 -6.68
C THR A 6 -6.92 -9.88 -6.98
N LYS A 7 -6.47 -9.47 -8.18
CA LYS A 7 -5.06 -9.53 -8.60
C LYS A 7 -4.19 -8.87 -7.53
N THR A 8 -3.33 -9.65 -6.89
CA THR A 8 -2.40 -9.15 -5.88
C THR A 8 -1.16 -8.58 -6.57
N TRP A 9 -0.40 -7.69 -5.90
CA TRP A 9 0.82 -7.11 -6.49
C TRP A 9 1.88 -8.15 -6.89
N LYS A 10 1.79 -9.39 -6.36
CA LYS A 10 2.62 -10.53 -6.80
C LYS A 10 2.19 -11.11 -8.15
N GLU A 11 0.92 -10.98 -8.54
CA GLU A 11 0.38 -11.43 -9.84
C GLU A 11 0.48 -10.35 -10.94
N SER A 12 0.74 -9.09 -10.58
CA SER A 12 1.05 -7.98 -11.50
C SER A 12 2.55 -7.72 -11.54
N THR A 13 3.32 -8.67 -12.05
CA THR A 13 4.75 -8.49 -12.32
C THR A 13 4.91 -7.91 -13.72
N ASP A 14 4.84 -6.60 -13.88
CA ASP A 14 5.12 -5.94 -15.16
C ASP A 14 6.64 -5.97 -15.42
N PRO A 15 7.13 -6.59 -16.52
CA PRO A 15 8.55 -6.70 -16.82
C PRO A 15 9.28 -5.35 -16.92
N ALA A 16 8.56 -4.26 -17.23
CA ALA A 16 9.15 -2.93 -17.41
C ALA A 16 9.78 -2.37 -16.13
N HIS A 17 9.31 -2.78 -14.95
CA HIS A 17 9.77 -2.25 -13.67
C HIS A 17 11.09 -2.85 -13.16
N PHE A 18 11.54 -3.98 -13.72
CA PHE A 18 12.78 -4.65 -13.30
C PHE A 18 14.03 -4.23 -14.09
N GLY A 19 13.83 -3.68 -15.30
CA GLY A 19 14.92 -3.19 -16.15
C GLY A 19 15.89 -2.23 -15.42
N PRO A 20 15.38 -1.21 -14.71
CA PRO A 20 16.25 -0.27 -14.02
C PRO A 20 16.98 -0.84 -12.80
N LEU A 21 16.36 -1.77 -12.06
CA LEU A 21 17.02 -2.50 -10.97
C LEU A 21 18.18 -3.35 -11.51
N ARG A 22 17.97 -4.04 -12.63
CA ARG A 22 19.01 -4.84 -13.29
C ARG A 22 20.15 -3.97 -13.83
N GLN A 23 19.85 -2.79 -14.38
CA GLN A 23 20.85 -1.85 -14.88
C GLN A 23 21.74 -1.30 -13.75
N PHE A 24 21.17 -0.96 -12.60
CA PHE A 24 21.91 -0.55 -11.41
C PHE A 24 22.88 -1.65 -10.93
N THR A 25 22.45 -2.92 -10.94
CA THR A 25 23.31 -4.05 -10.55
C THR A 25 24.45 -4.33 -11.55
N LEU A 26 24.20 -4.16 -12.86
CA LEU A 26 25.18 -4.47 -13.91
C LEU A 26 26.18 -3.34 -14.20
N ALA A 27 25.85 -2.07 -13.93
CA ALA A 27 26.69 -0.93 -14.33
C ALA A 27 27.98 -0.73 -13.50
N HIS A 28 28.15 -1.45 -12.37
CA HIS A 28 29.30 -1.38 -11.46
C HIS A 28 29.62 0.05 -10.94
N SER A 29 30.65 0.17 -10.10
CA SER A 29 31.01 1.30 -9.22
C SER A 29 31.43 2.64 -9.87
N ASN A 30 30.77 3.08 -10.95
CA ASN A 30 30.97 4.43 -11.49
C ASN A 30 30.26 5.46 -10.58
N ARG A 31 31.00 5.93 -9.58
CA ARG A 31 30.52 6.77 -8.46
C ARG A 31 29.86 8.10 -8.90
N PRO A 32 30.32 8.81 -9.95
CA PRO A 32 29.58 9.95 -10.53
C PRO A 32 28.17 9.63 -11.02
N ASN A 33 27.92 8.41 -11.49
CA ASN A 33 26.65 8.00 -12.08
C ASN A 33 25.69 7.38 -11.03
N HIS A 34 26.16 7.13 -9.80
CA HIS A 34 25.35 6.47 -8.77
C HIS A 34 24.14 7.30 -8.32
N THR A 35 24.23 8.64 -8.27
CA THR A 35 23.11 9.50 -7.86
C THR A 35 21.99 9.56 -8.89
N VAL A 36 22.31 9.40 -10.17
CA VAL A 36 21.33 9.32 -11.26
C VAL A 36 20.74 7.91 -11.32
N GLN A 37 21.57 6.88 -11.17
CA GLN A 37 21.11 5.48 -11.20
C GLN A 37 20.26 5.07 -10.00
N THR A 38 20.37 5.72 -8.82
CA THR A 38 19.47 5.43 -7.68
C THR A 38 18.04 5.90 -7.89
N ARG A 39 17.77 6.80 -8.82
CA ARG A 39 16.41 7.34 -9.05
C ARG A 39 15.42 6.25 -9.41
N ALA A 40 15.82 5.30 -10.26
CA ALA A 40 14.91 4.27 -10.73
C ALA A 40 14.58 3.19 -9.66
N PRO A 41 15.54 2.68 -8.87
CA PRO A 41 15.25 1.89 -7.67
C PRO A 41 14.34 2.61 -6.67
N HIS A 42 14.56 3.91 -6.43
CA HIS A 42 13.71 4.69 -5.50
C HIS A 42 12.27 4.84 -6.03
N GLN A 43 12.09 5.10 -7.33
CA GLN A 43 10.78 5.13 -7.97
C GLN A 43 10.07 3.78 -7.87
N PHE A 44 10.78 2.67 -8.06
CA PHE A 44 10.23 1.33 -7.91
C PHE A 44 9.77 1.06 -6.47
N VAL A 45 10.59 1.35 -5.47
CA VAL A 45 10.22 1.19 -4.05
C VAL A 45 9.01 2.06 -3.71
N HIS A 46 8.95 3.29 -4.23
CA HIS A 46 7.82 4.18 -4.05
C HIS A 46 6.52 3.60 -4.64
N TRP A 47 6.55 3.16 -5.90
CA TRP A 47 5.41 2.50 -6.55
C TRP A 47 4.97 1.25 -5.78
N ARG A 48 5.92 0.39 -5.39
CA ARG A 48 5.62 -0.82 -4.63
C ARG A 48 4.94 -0.49 -3.29
N ASN A 49 5.44 0.52 -2.57
CA ASN A 49 4.89 0.90 -1.28
C ASN A 49 3.50 1.55 -1.40
N GLN A 50 3.24 2.31 -2.47
CA GLN A 50 1.89 2.82 -2.77
C GLN A 50 0.91 1.68 -3.08
N ASN A 51 1.36 0.68 -3.84
CA ASN A 51 0.54 -0.46 -4.25
C ASN A 51 0.56 -1.64 -3.26
N ALA A 52 1.24 -1.50 -2.11
CA ALA A 52 1.37 -2.57 -1.12
C ALA A 52 0.05 -2.87 -0.40
N ARG A 53 -0.89 -1.92 -0.37
CA ARG A 53 -2.15 -2.07 0.34
C ARG A 53 -3.26 -2.43 -0.63
N HIS A 54 -3.82 -3.61 -0.45
CA HIS A 54 -4.96 -4.04 -1.23
C HIS A 54 -6.22 -3.19 -0.89
N PRO A 55 -6.93 -2.61 -1.88
CA PRO A 55 -8.09 -1.74 -1.62
C PRO A 55 -9.19 -2.43 -0.81
N GLY A 56 -9.38 -3.74 -1.00
CA GLY A 56 -10.31 -4.54 -0.20
C GLY A 56 -9.94 -4.61 1.30
N VAL A 57 -8.65 -4.61 1.63
CA VAL A 57 -8.19 -4.60 3.03
C VAL A 57 -8.47 -3.24 3.69
N LEU A 58 -8.30 -2.14 2.95
CA LEU A 58 -8.65 -0.81 3.43
C LEU A 58 -10.16 -0.66 3.66
N ALA A 59 -10.98 -1.21 2.75
CA ALA A 59 -12.43 -1.25 2.90
C ALA A 59 -12.85 -2.07 4.13
N ALA A 60 -12.24 -3.25 4.33
CA ALA A 60 -12.47 -4.09 5.50
C ALA A 60 -12.09 -3.37 6.80
N GLN A 61 -10.93 -2.70 6.85
CA GLN A 61 -10.51 -1.91 8.02
C GLN A 61 -11.45 -0.73 8.31
N ARG A 62 -12.02 -0.09 7.29
CA ARG A 62 -13.02 0.99 7.49
C ARG A 62 -14.31 0.43 8.09
N ARG A 63 -14.78 -0.72 7.61
CA ARG A 63 -15.96 -1.42 8.17
C ARG A 63 -15.74 -1.83 9.61
N GLU A 64 -14.58 -2.40 9.91
CA GLU A 64 -14.25 -2.82 11.28
C GLU A 64 -14.17 -1.63 12.24
N ARG A 65 -13.56 -0.51 11.83
CA ARG A 65 -13.59 0.73 12.62
C ARG A 65 -14.99 1.32 12.79
N ALA A 66 -15.92 1.04 11.89
CA ALA A 66 -17.32 1.43 12.04
C ALA A 66 -18.04 0.52 13.06
N ARG A 67 -17.82 -0.80 12.98
CA ARG A 67 -18.35 -1.77 13.96
C ARG A 67 -17.92 -1.44 15.37
N VAL A 68 -16.60 -1.27 15.60
CA VAL A 68 -16.05 -0.94 16.92
C VAL A 68 -16.60 0.38 17.47
N ARG A 69 -16.84 1.39 16.62
CA ARG A 69 -17.47 2.65 17.06
C ARG A 69 -18.94 2.48 17.44
N SER A 70 -19.68 1.68 16.69
CA SER A 70 -21.07 1.35 16.98
C SER A 70 -21.20 0.60 18.31
N GLU A 71 -20.35 -0.41 18.52
CA GLU A 71 -20.34 -1.21 19.75
C GLU A 71 -19.97 -0.38 20.99
N LYS A 72 -19.00 0.52 20.85
CA LYS A 72 -18.65 1.44 21.93
C LYS A 72 -19.67 2.57 22.12
N GLY A 73 -20.65 2.69 21.22
CA GLY A 73 -21.60 3.81 21.20
C GLY A 73 -20.91 5.17 21.09
N ILE A 74 -19.86 5.31 20.26
CA ILE A 74 -19.08 6.55 20.14
C ILE A 74 -19.45 7.31 18.86
N ARG A 75 -19.83 8.59 18.99
CA ARG A 75 -20.07 9.50 17.87
C ARG A 75 -18.75 10.00 17.27
N TRP A 76 -18.81 10.51 16.04
CA TRP A 76 -17.67 11.20 15.43
C TRP A 76 -17.18 12.34 16.33
N GLY A 77 -15.88 12.35 16.65
CA GLY A 77 -15.30 13.26 17.65
C GLY A 77 -15.18 12.70 19.07
N GLY A 78 -15.43 11.40 19.27
CA GLY A 78 -15.06 10.70 20.51
C GLY A 78 -16.05 10.82 21.68
N ARG A 79 -17.20 11.47 21.49
CA ARG A 79 -18.22 11.58 22.55
C ARG A 79 -19.09 10.31 22.60
N PRO A 80 -19.39 9.77 23.78
CA PRO A 80 -20.35 8.69 23.91
C PRO A 80 -21.75 9.15 23.48
N LEU A 81 -22.52 8.23 22.91
CA LEU A 81 -23.96 8.35 22.71
C LEU A 81 -24.61 8.38 24.09
N ASN A 82 -25.51 9.33 24.31
CA ASN A 82 -26.22 9.44 25.59
C ASN A 82 -27.00 8.14 25.80
N PRO A 83 -26.81 7.39 26.92
CA PRO A 83 -27.76 6.35 27.26
C PRO A 83 -29.09 7.05 27.51
N ALA A 84 -30.14 6.62 26.81
CA ALA A 84 -31.49 7.07 27.09
C ALA A 84 -31.83 6.66 28.54
N VAL A 85 -32.16 7.65 29.37
CA VAL A 85 -32.86 7.46 30.65
C VAL A 85 -34.35 7.57 30.37
#